data_AF-A0A101WJP8-F1
#
_entry.id   AF-A0A101WJP8-F1
#
_cell.length_a   1.000
_cell.length_b   1.000
_cell.length_c   1.000
_cell.angle_alpha   90.00
_cell.angle_beta   90.00
_cell.angle_gamma   90.00
#
_symmetry.space_group_name_H-M   'P 1'
#
loop_
_entity.id
_entity.type
_entity.pdbx_description
1 polymer ?
#
loop_
_entity_poly.entity_id
_entity_poly.type
_entity_poly.pdbx_seq_one_letter_code
_entity_poly.pdbx_strand_id
1 'polypeptide(L)'
;MRESRAGIILGVLALILVTTGCSSLVGGKWAVKVNGESILIKDYDDRVAEAQKTYEKQGMKFDTEEGKAALPQIKSQLLDRMIEGKLIAQQVTSQKLDPESAKVKEQEDIIKKNLGDEAKFQDTLKQQGMTESELRNFLAVYEKETGDIKEISDADVKAFFDKNKDGYGQPESVKARHILVKTEDEAKAIIVQLKAGADFVQLAKDKSIEPGAKDSGGDLGTFTKGKMVPEFDTAAFAQKVGTFSLEPVKTEFGYHVILVEAHNPAVAPDYEKLKDRVKEDALNSAKDTKFQTYFDDLRKKAKTEYAKGYQPAS
;
A
#
# COMPACT_ATOMS: atom_id res chain seq x y z
N MET A 1 64.26 2.00 -31.64
CA MET A 1 63.98 1.08 -30.52
C MET A 1 62.70 0.33 -30.86
N ARG A 2 62.84 -0.98 -31.14
CA ARG A 2 61.85 -2.09 -31.26
C ARG A 2 60.37 -1.66 -31.39
N GLU A 3 59.72 -1.74 -32.56
CA GLU A 3 59.23 -2.95 -33.28
C GLU A 3 58.65 -4.06 -32.39
N SER A 4 57.34 -4.35 -32.47
CA SER A 4 56.82 -5.40 -33.36
C SER A 4 55.29 -5.34 -33.54
N ARG A 5 54.87 -5.75 -34.74
CA ARG A 5 53.52 -6.21 -35.11
C ARG A 5 53.33 -7.69 -34.68
N ALA A 6 52.11 -8.19 -34.91
CA ALA A 6 51.67 -9.61 -34.93
C ALA A 6 51.44 -10.25 -33.54
N GLY A 7 50.44 -11.11 -33.33
CA GLY A 7 49.51 -11.72 -34.27
C GLY A 7 48.42 -12.53 -33.57
N ILE A 8 47.46 -12.94 -34.39
CA ILE A 8 46.40 -13.92 -34.18
C ILE A 8 46.98 -15.26 -33.67
N ILE A 9 46.28 -15.97 -32.77
CA ILE A 9 45.94 -17.41 -32.89
C ILE A 9 45.16 -17.91 -31.65
N LEU A 10 44.01 -18.51 -31.97
CA LEU A 10 43.21 -19.53 -31.28
C LEU A 10 43.51 -19.87 -29.81
N GLY A 11 42.50 -19.62 -28.98
CA GLY A 11 42.16 -20.45 -27.84
C GLY A 11 40.69 -20.84 -27.91
N VAL A 12 40.40 -21.97 -28.56
CA VAL A 12 39.12 -22.67 -28.50
C VAL A 12 38.81 -22.92 -27.02
N LEU A 13 37.70 -22.39 -26.52
CA LEU A 13 37.10 -22.89 -25.29
C LEU A 13 35.60 -23.03 -25.48
N ALA A 14 35.27 -24.25 -25.88
CA ALA A 14 34.05 -24.98 -25.60
C ALA A 14 32.75 -24.18 -25.68
N LEU A 15 32.16 -24.30 -26.88
CA LEU A 15 30.75 -24.62 -27.05
C LEU A 15 30.37 -25.76 -26.07
N ILE A 16 30.08 -25.42 -24.80
CA ILE A 16 29.16 -26.24 -24.02
C ILE A 16 27.79 -25.77 -24.46
N LEU A 17 27.25 -26.52 -25.44
CA LEU A 17 25.85 -26.89 -25.43
C LEU A 17 25.48 -27.21 -23.98
N VAL A 18 24.94 -26.24 -23.24
CA VAL A 18 23.96 -26.61 -22.22
C VAL A 18 22.80 -27.08 -23.07
N THR A 19 22.83 -28.39 -23.28
CA THR A 19 21.77 -29.17 -23.85
C THR A 19 20.45 -28.62 -23.32
N THR A 20 19.46 -28.59 -24.21
CA THR A 20 18.07 -28.81 -23.86
C THR A 20 17.98 -29.99 -22.89
N GLY A 21 18.24 -29.71 -21.62
CA GLY A 21 17.86 -30.51 -20.50
C GLY A 21 16.41 -30.20 -20.30
N CYS A 22 15.56 -31.08 -20.82
CA CYS A 22 14.27 -31.32 -20.21
C CYS A 22 14.54 -31.46 -18.70
N SER A 23 14.27 -30.42 -17.90
CA SER A 23 14.44 -30.45 -16.44
C SER A 23 13.33 -31.29 -15.78
N SER A 24 12.98 -32.41 -16.41
CA SER A 24 12.16 -33.46 -15.82
C SER A 24 12.95 -34.37 -14.87
N LEU A 25 14.23 -34.09 -14.57
CA LEU A 25 15.11 -35.07 -13.92
C LEU A 25 16.00 -34.59 -12.76
N VAL A 26 15.78 -33.41 -12.17
CA VAL A 26 16.27 -33.12 -10.80
C VAL A 26 15.08 -32.95 -9.87
N GLY A 27 14.61 -34.08 -9.36
CA GLY A 27 13.41 -34.21 -8.53
C GLY A 27 13.57 -33.64 -7.13
N GLY A 28 13.55 -32.31 -6.99
CA GLY A 28 13.11 -31.68 -5.75
C GLY A 28 11.61 -31.92 -5.55
N LYS A 29 11.15 -32.09 -4.30
CA LYS A 29 9.70 -32.08 -4.04
C LYS A 29 9.16 -30.69 -4.37
N TRP A 30 8.16 -30.61 -5.23
CA TRP A 30 7.51 -29.37 -5.66
C TRP A 30 6.20 -29.16 -4.90
N ALA A 31 5.87 -27.90 -4.61
CA ALA A 31 4.61 -27.51 -4.00
C ALA A 31 3.55 -27.31 -5.09
N VAL A 32 3.90 -26.56 -6.13
CA VAL A 32 3.03 -26.25 -7.27
C VAL A 32 3.84 -26.27 -8.56
N LYS A 33 3.24 -26.72 -9.67
CA LYS A 33 3.74 -26.45 -11.01
C LYS A 33 2.87 -25.41 -11.69
N VAL A 34 3.50 -24.45 -12.36
CA VAL A 34 2.86 -23.39 -13.12
C VAL A 34 3.34 -23.51 -14.57
N ASN A 35 2.44 -23.87 -15.48
CA ASN A 35 2.78 -24.16 -16.88
C ASN A 35 3.90 -25.22 -17.03
N GLY A 36 3.95 -26.19 -16.12
CA GLY A 36 4.96 -27.26 -16.09
C GLY A 36 6.24 -26.93 -15.33
N GLU A 37 6.50 -25.65 -15.00
CA GLU A 37 7.65 -25.28 -14.18
C GLU A 37 7.33 -25.30 -12.69
N SER A 38 8.27 -25.80 -11.87
CA SER A 38 8.02 -26.03 -10.44
C SER A 38 8.31 -24.82 -9.57
N ILE A 39 7.48 -24.64 -8.54
CA ILE A 39 7.76 -23.93 -7.29
C ILE A 39 8.11 -25.02 -6.27
N LEU A 40 9.30 -24.96 -5.66
CA LEU A 40 9.77 -26.01 -4.76
C LEU A 40 9.11 -25.90 -3.39
N ILE A 41 8.90 -27.05 -2.72
CA ILE A 41 8.40 -27.07 -1.33
C ILE A 41 9.28 -26.23 -0.42
N LYS A 42 10.60 -26.35 -0.57
CA LYS A 42 11.56 -25.60 0.24
C LYS A 42 11.34 -24.09 0.11
N ASP A 43 11.20 -23.58 -1.11
CA ASP A 43 11.02 -22.13 -1.34
C ASP A 43 9.70 -21.63 -0.74
N TYR A 44 8.65 -22.44 -0.84
CA TYR A 44 7.36 -22.12 -0.23
C TYR A 44 7.44 -22.13 1.31
N ASP A 45 8.01 -23.18 1.90
CA ASP A 45 8.15 -23.30 3.36
C ASP A 45 9.02 -22.17 3.94
N ASP A 46 10.11 -21.80 3.27
CA ASP A 46 10.97 -20.68 3.66
C ASP A 46 10.19 -19.35 3.65
N ARG A 47 9.37 -19.11 2.62
CA ARG A 47 8.55 -17.89 2.55
C ARG A 47 7.42 -17.88 3.58
N VAL A 48 6.81 -19.02 3.86
CA VAL A 48 5.81 -19.15 4.92
C VAL A 48 6.44 -18.78 6.26
N ALA A 49 7.63 -19.33 6.56
CA ALA A 49 8.33 -19.03 7.80
C ALA A 49 8.67 -17.53 7.93
N GLU A 50 9.09 -16.87 6.85
CA GLU A 50 9.36 -15.43 6.86
C GLU A 50 8.09 -14.58 7.00
N ALA A 51 7.01 -14.97 6.32
CA ALA A 51 5.71 -14.32 6.48
C ALA A 51 5.20 -14.43 7.92
N GLN A 52 5.30 -15.61 8.54
CA GLN A 52 4.92 -15.80 9.95
C GLN A 52 5.70 -14.87 10.88
N LYS A 53 7.03 -14.78 10.75
CA LYS A 53 7.85 -13.83 11.53
C LYS A 53 7.39 -12.38 11.34
N THR A 54 6.99 -12.03 10.14
CA THR A 54 6.50 -10.67 9.82
C THR A 54 5.19 -10.36 10.53
N TYR A 55 4.22 -11.28 10.49
CA TYR A 55 2.95 -11.14 11.23
C TYR A 55 3.16 -11.19 12.74
N GLU A 56 4.09 -12.00 13.25
CA GLU A 56 4.44 -12.04 14.68
C GLU A 56 4.99 -10.71 15.18
N LYS A 57 5.86 -10.05 14.39
CA LYS A 57 6.33 -8.68 14.69
C LYS A 57 5.20 -7.65 14.74
N GLN A 58 4.10 -7.89 14.03
CA GLN A 58 2.90 -7.05 14.04
C GLN A 58 1.92 -7.43 15.17
N GLY A 59 2.28 -8.40 16.02
CA GLY A 59 1.51 -8.80 17.20
C GLY A 59 0.64 -10.05 17.01
N MET A 60 0.62 -10.66 15.82
CA MET A 60 -0.11 -11.90 15.59
C MET A 60 0.53 -13.07 16.34
N LYS A 61 -0.28 -13.88 17.01
CA LYS A 61 0.18 -15.08 17.74
C LYS A 61 -0.42 -16.33 17.13
N PHE A 62 0.38 -17.12 16.43
CA PHE A 62 -0.08 -18.31 15.69
C PHE A 62 -0.50 -19.51 16.57
N ASP A 63 -0.23 -19.47 17.88
CA ASP A 63 -0.70 -20.45 18.86
C ASP A 63 -2.13 -20.19 19.37
N THR A 64 -2.66 -18.97 19.13
CA THR A 64 -4.05 -18.59 19.45
C THR A 64 -5.04 -19.10 18.40
N GLU A 65 -6.33 -19.13 18.75
CA GLU A 65 -7.39 -19.52 17.80
C GLU A 65 -7.47 -18.58 16.59
N GLU A 66 -7.29 -17.27 16.80
CA GLU A 66 -7.22 -16.28 15.72
C GLU A 66 -6.04 -16.57 14.77
N GLY A 67 -4.85 -16.78 15.32
CA GLY A 67 -3.67 -17.09 14.51
C GLY A 67 -3.77 -18.41 13.74
N LYS A 68 -4.34 -19.46 14.37
CA LYS A 68 -4.61 -20.74 13.69
C LYS A 68 -5.61 -20.58 12.54
N ALA A 69 -6.63 -19.74 12.70
CA ALA A 69 -7.61 -19.45 11.66
C ALA A 69 -7.02 -18.61 10.51
N ALA A 70 -6.10 -17.68 10.81
CA ALA A 70 -5.45 -16.82 9.82
C ALA A 70 -4.40 -17.56 8.98
N LEU A 71 -3.68 -18.52 9.55
CA LEU A 71 -2.53 -19.17 8.92
C LEU A 71 -2.84 -19.83 7.55
N PRO A 72 -3.94 -20.58 7.35
CA PRO A 72 -4.30 -21.11 6.04
C PRO A 72 -4.51 -20.04 4.97
N GLN A 73 -5.09 -18.89 5.34
CA GLN A 73 -5.32 -17.77 4.43
C GLN A 73 -4.01 -17.09 4.06
N ILE A 74 -3.13 -16.85 5.03
CA ILE A 74 -1.78 -16.31 4.79
C ILE A 74 -0.99 -17.22 3.84
N LYS A 75 -1.02 -18.54 4.08
CA LYS A 75 -0.38 -19.54 3.23
C LYS A 75 -0.92 -19.51 1.80
N SER A 76 -2.24 -19.38 1.64
CA SER A 76 -2.89 -19.33 0.32
C SER A 76 -2.52 -18.06 -0.44
N GLN A 77 -2.60 -16.90 0.22
CA GLN A 77 -2.18 -15.62 -0.38
C GLN A 77 -0.71 -15.63 -0.80
N LEU A 78 0.16 -16.21 0.03
CA LEU A 78 1.57 -16.34 -0.31
C LEU A 78 1.78 -17.28 -1.50
N LEU A 79 1.08 -18.41 -1.55
CA LEU A 79 1.18 -19.34 -2.67
C LEU A 79 0.72 -18.68 -3.98
N ASP A 80 -0.38 -17.94 -3.95
CA ASP A 80 -0.87 -17.17 -5.10
C ASP A 80 0.19 -16.17 -5.58
N ARG A 81 0.82 -15.41 -4.67
CA ARG A 81 1.92 -14.50 -5.01
C ARG A 81 3.12 -15.22 -5.62
N MET A 82 3.48 -16.40 -5.13
CA MET A 82 4.57 -17.19 -5.72
C MET A 82 4.21 -17.69 -7.13
N ILE A 83 2.96 -18.10 -7.35
CA ILE A 83 2.45 -18.48 -8.68
C ILE A 83 2.50 -17.28 -9.63
N GLU A 84 2.05 -16.12 -9.17
CA GLU A 84 2.10 -14.85 -9.89
C GLU A 84 3.54 -14.45 -10.26
N GLY A 85 4.47 -14.48 -9.30
CA GLY A 85 5.89 -14.23 -9.54
C GLY A 85 6.49 -15.22 -10.54
N LYS A 86 6.07 -16.49 -10.49
CA LYS A 86 6.49 -17.52 -11.45
C LYS A 86 5.97 -17.23 -12.86
N LEU A 87 4.73 -16.78 -13.00
CA LEU A 87 4.16 -16.37 -14.28
C LEU A 87 4.92 -15.18 -14.89
N ILE A 88 5.28 -14.18 -14.07
CA ILE A 88 6.10 -13.05 -14.51
C ILE A 88 7.51 -13.51 -14.94
N ALA A 89 8.15 -14.39 -14.17
CA ALA A 89 9.47 -14.94 -14.53
C ALA A 89 9.46 -15.71 -15.86
N GLN A 90 8.35 -16.41 -16.15
CA GLN A 90 8.13 -17.05 -17.46
C GLN A 90 8.08 -16.03 -18.59
N GLN A 91 7.48 -14.86 -18.36
CA GLN A 91 7.42 -13.78 -19.36
C GLN A 91 8.78 -13.13 -19.59
N VAL A 92 9.59 -12.94 -18.54
CA VAL A 92 10.98 -12.50 -18.69
C VAL A 92 11.75 -13.43 -19.63
N THR A 93 11.59 -14.75 -19.45
CA THR A 93 12.27 -15.75 -20.29
C THR A 93 11.70 -15.81 -21.71
N SER A 94 10.38 -15.89 -21.86
CA SER A 94 9.72 -16.06 -23.17
C SER A 94 9.92 -14.84 -24.08
N GLN A 95 9.93 -13.64 -23.49
CA GLN A 95 10.10 -12.39 -24.21
C GLN A 95 11.56 -11.90 -24.24
N LYS A 96 12.49 -12.65 -23.62
CA LYS A 96 13.92 -12.34 -23.56
C LYS A 96 14.20 -10.96 -22.97
N LEU A 97 13.52 -10.65 -21.85
CA LEU A 97 13.66 -9.37 -21.16
C LEU A 97 14.88 -9.39 -20.25
N ASP A 98 15.46 -8.22 -20.03
CA ASP A 98 16.57 -8.01 -19.11
C ASP A 98 16.07 -7.34 -17.82
N PRO A 99 15.91 -8.10 -16.71
CA PRO A 99 15.54 -7.54 -15.41
C PRO A 99 16.63 -6.67 -14.78
N GLU A 100 17.83 -6.61 -15.37
CA GLU A 100 18.94 -5.78 -14.92
C GLU A 100 19.20 -4.57 -15.83
N SER A 101 18.27 -4.30 -16.77
CA SER A 101 18.37 -3.16 -17.68
C SER A 101 18.39 -1.82 -16.94
N ALA A 102 18.99 -0.80 -17.56
CA ALA A 102 19.10 0.53 -16.97
C ALA A 102 17.75 1.12 -16.52
N LYS A 103 16.69 0.87 -17.31
CA LYS A 103 15.32 1.33 -16.99
C LYS A 103 14.76 0.63 -15.75
N VAL A 104 14.96 -0.67 -15.61
CA VAL A 104 14.48 -1.42 -14.44
C VAL A 104 15.19 -0.93 -13.17
N LYS A 105 16.50 -0.71 -13.25
CA LYS A 105 17.29 -0.17 -12.15
C LYS A 105 16.85 1.23 -11.75
N GLU A 106 16.61 2.10 -12.73
CA GLU A 106 16.08 3.43 -12.47
C GLU A 106 14.73 3.39 -11.73
N GLN A 107 13.81 2.52 -12.15
CA GLN A 107 12.52 2.35 -11.47
C GLN A 107 12.68 1.80 -10.04
N GLU A 108 13.56 0.82 -9.83
CA GLU A 108 13.88 0.30 -8.51
C GLU A 108 14.48 1.38 -7.60
N ASP A 109 15.41 2.20 -8.11
CA ASP A 109 16.03 3.30 -7.36
C ASP A 109 15.00 4.37 -6.96
N ILE A 110 14.03 4.66 -7.83
CA ILE A 110 12.89 5.53 -7.51
C ILE A 110 12.05 4.93 -6.38
N ILE A 111 11.73 3.63 -6.44
CA ILE A 111 10.99 2.94 -5.38
C ILE A 111 11.75 3.01 -4.05
N LYS A 112 13.05 2.71 -4.06
CA LYS A 112 13.92 2.81 -2.87
C LYS A 112 13.93 4.22 -2.29
N LYS A 113 14.08 5.24 -3.13
CA LYS A 113 14.06 6.64 -2.71
C LYS A 113 12.72 7.04 -2.09
N ASN A 114 11.61 6.59 -2.66
CA ASN A 114 10.27 6.90 -2.15
C ASN A 114 9.97 6.21 -0.81
N LEU A 115 10.51 5.02 -0.57
CA LEU A 115 10.40 4.32 0.72
C LEU A 115 11.35 4.91 1.78
N GLY A 116 12.45 5.53 1.35
CA GLY A 116 13.33 6.38 2.16
C GLY A 116 14.71 5.79 2.41
N ASP A 117 14.84 4.47 2.57
CA ASP A 117 16.12 3.79 2.71
C ASP A 117 16.04 2.30 2.27
N GLU A 118 17.19 1.66 2.16
CA GLU A 118 17.33 0.25 1.75
C GLU A 118 16.69 -0.72 2.76
N ALA A 119 16.71 -0.40 4.07
CA ALA A 119 16.12 -1.27 5.08
C ALA A 119 14.59 -1.32 4.92
N LYS A 120 13.95 -0.17 4.74
CA LYS A 120 12.51 -0.07 4.45
C LYS A 120 12.13 -0.71 3.13
N PHE A 121 12.99 -0.62 2.10
CA PHE A 121 12.78 -1.31 0.84
C PHE A 121 12.73 -2.83 1.05
N GLN A 122 13.75 -3.41 1.69
CA GLN A 122 13.80 -4.84 1.97
C GLN A 122 12.66 -5.30 2.89
N ASP A 123 12.30 -4.51 3.90
CA ASP A 123 11.18 -4.81 4.79
C ASP A 123 9.83 -4.74 4.07
N THR A 124 9.65 -3.81 3.14
CA THR A 124 8.44 -3.71 2.31
C THR A 124 8.30 -4.94 1.40
N LEU A 125 9.38 -5.36 0.74
CA LEU A 125 9.38 -6.58 -0.07
C LEU A 125 9.01 -7.82 0.75
N LYS A 126 9.57 -7.97 1.95
CA LYS A 126 9.23 -9.06 2.87
C LYS A 126 7.76 -9.03 3.29
N GLN A 127 7.22 -7.86 3.61
CA GLN A 127 5.80 -7.70 3.95
C GLN A 127 4.87 -8.08 2.80
N GLN A 128 5.30 -7.80 1.57
CA GLN A 128 4.59 -8.20 0.36
C GLN A 128 4.82 -9.68 -0.01
N GLY A 129 5.74 -10.39 0.67
CA GLY A 129 6.10 -11.77 0.35
C GLY A 129 6.87 -11.90 -0.98
N MET A 130 7.52 -10.82 -1.41
CA MET A 130 8.26 -10.71 -2.66
C MET A 130 9.77 -10.68 -2.41
N THR A 131 10.52 -11.14 -3.40
CA THR A 131 11.97 -10.96 -3.49
C THR A 131 12.30 -9.79 -4.40
N GLU A 132 13.49 -9.22 -4.24
CA GLU A 132 13.98 -8.15 -5.12
C GLU A 132 14.07 -8.60 -6.58
N SER A 133 14.46 -9.85 -6.84
CA SER A 133 14.46 -10.42 -8.18
C SER A 133 13.05 -10.50 -8.79
N GLU A 134 12.03 -10.80 -7.99
CA GLU A 134 10.64 -10.78 -8.46
C GLU A 134 10.15 -9.37 -8.77
N LEU A 135 10.55 -8.38 -7.97
CA LEU A 135 10.29 -6.97 -8.29
C LEU A 135 10.94 -6.59 -9.63
N ARG A 136 12.21 -6.92 -9.83
CA ARG A 136 12.91 -6.62 -11.11
C ARG A 136 12.26 -7.30 -12.30
N ASN A 137 11.87 -8.57 -12.15
CA ASN A 137 11.14 -9.29 -13.20
C ASN A 137 9.79 -8.61 -13.50
N PHE A 138 9.06 -8.19 -12.46
CA PHE A 138 7.82 -7.44 -12.60
C PHE A 138 8.04 -6.14 -13.36
N LEU A 139 9.03 -5.32 -12.97
CA LEU A 139 9.36 -4.05 -13.62
C LEU A 139 9.76 -4.24 -15.08
N ALA A 140 10.51 -5.31 -15.41
CA ALA A 140 10.90 -5.61 -16.77
C ALA A 140 9.69 -5.94 -17.66
N VAL A 141 8.77 -6.76 -17.16
CA VAL A 141 7.53 -7.10 -17.89
C VAL A 141 6.60 -5.88 -17.95
N TYR A 142 6.48 -5.10 -16.87
CA TYR A 142 5.67 -3.90 -16.83
C TYR A 142 6.12 -2.86 -17.87
N GLU A 143 7.42 -2.56 -17.93
CA GLU A 143 7.98 -1.64 -18.94
C GLU A 143 7.75 -2.16 -20.36
N LYS A 144 7.92 -3.47 -20.57
CA LYS A 144 7.69 -4.10 -21.87
C LYS A 144 6.24 -3.99 -22.33
N GLU A 145 5.30 -4.29 -21.45
CA GLU A 145 3.87 -4.35 -21.78
C GLU A 145 3.21 -2.97 -21.83
N THR A 146 3.77 -1.97 -21.15
CA THR A 146 3.16 -0.62 -21.06
C THR A 146 3.95 0.47 -21.80
N GLY A 147 5.15 0.16 -22.31
CA GLY A 147 6.06 1.15 -22.92
C GLY A 147 5.59 1.75 -24.25
N ASP A 148 4.52 1.22 -24.85
CA ASP A 148 3.81 1.81 -25.98
C ASP A 148 2.85 2.95 -25.56
N ILE A 149 2.42 2.97 -24.30
CA ILE A 149 1.65 4.09 -23.72
C ILE A 149 2.63 5.18 -23.29
N LYS A 150 2.90 6.11 -24.21
CA LYS A 150 3.83 7.23 -24.00
C LYS A 150 3.14 8.52 -23.58
N GLU A 151 1.90 8.69 -24.01
CA GLU A 151 1.12 9.89 -23.79
C GLU A 151 -0.37 9.56 -23.70
N ILE A 152 -1.12 10.46 -23.08
CA ILE A 152 -2.58 10.42 -22.97
C ILE A 152 -3.12 11.69 -23.59
N SER A 153 -4.21 11.58 -24.35
CA SER A 153 -4.83 12.72 -25.02
C SER A 153 -5.32 13.75 -24.00
N ASP A 154 -5.30 15.04 -24.36
CA ASP A 154 -5.81 16.11 -23.47
C ASP A 154 -7.27 15.85 -23.05
N ALA A 155 -8.08 15.26 -23.94
CA ALA A 155 -9.45 14.86 -23.64
C ALA A 155 -9.53 13.77 -22.56
N ASP A 156 -8.67 12.74 -22.64
CA ASP A 156 -8.60 11.67 -21.65
C ASP A 156 -8.01 12.14 -20.32
N VAL A 157 -7.03 13.05 -20.35
CA VAL A 157 -6.50 13.71 -19.14
C VAL A 157 -7.63 14.47 -18.43
N LYS A 158 -8.44 15.21 -19.18
CA LYS A 158 -9.58 15.95 -18.61
C LYS A 158 -10.66 15.02 -18.07
N ALA A 159 -10.97 13.94 -18.80
CA ALA A 159 -11.93 12.92 -18.33
C ALA A 159 -11.43 12.22 -17.06
N PHE A 160 -10.14 11.92 -16.98
CA PHE A 160 -9.51 11.36 -15.79
C PHE A 160 -9.62 12.32 -14.60
N PHE A 161 -9.34 13.60 -14.79
CA PHE A 161 -9.54 14.61 -13.75
C PHE A 161 -10.99 14.67 -13.26
N ASP A 162 -11.95 14.70 -14.18
CA ASP A 162 -13.37 14.83 -13.82
C ASP A 162 -13.87 13.60 -13.03
N LYS A 163 -13.38 12.40 -13.38
CA LYS A 163 -13.69 11.17 -12.66
C LYS A 163 -13.01 11.08 -11.28
N ASN A 164 -11.84 11.68 -11.11
CA ASN A 164 -11.01 11.57 -9.90
C ASN A 164 -10.90 12.90 -9.13
N LYS A 165 -11.84 13.82 -9.34
CA LYS A 165 -11.79 15.20 -8.86
C LYS A 165 -11.59 15.31 -7.35
N ASP A 166 -12.19 14.38 -6.59
CA ASP A 166 -12.10 14.34 -5.14
C ASP A 166 -10.67 14.11 -4.62
N GLY A 167 -9.81 13.45 -5.42
CA GLY A 167 -8.40 13.22 -5.08
C GLY A 167 -7.48 14.43 -5.32
N TYR A 168 -7.98 15.47 -5.99
CA TYR A 168 -7.21 16.65 -6.35
C TYR A 168 -7.55 17.89 -5.53
N GLY A 169 -8.71 17.88 -4.87
CA GLY A 169 -9.15 18.98 -4.01
C GLY A 169 -8.61 18.87 -2.60
N GLN A 170 -8.94 19.88 -1.80
CA GLN A 170 -8.84 19.79 -0.35
C GLN A 170 -10.26 19.63 0.20
N PRO A 171 -10.58 18.54 0.91
CA PRO A 171 -11.86 18.44 1.61
C PRO A 171 -11.92 19.49 2.74
N GLU A 172 -13.14 19.90 3.07
CA GLU A 172 -13.39 20.69 4.27
C GLU A 172 -12.91 19.91 5.50
N SER A 173 -12.19 20.57 6.40
CA SER A 173 -11.71 19.96 7.64
C SER A 173 -11.74 20.93 8.80
N VAL A 174 -11.87 20.39 10.00
CA VAL A 174 -11.79 21.16 11.25
C VAL A 174 -10.74 20.54 12.16
N LYS A 175 -10.06 21.39 12.93
CA LYS A 175 -9.27 20.98 14.08
C LYS A 175 -10.07 21.30 15.32
N ALA A 176 -10.30 20.30 16.18
CA ALA A 176 -11.13 20.50 17.36
C ALA A 176 -10.57 19.81 18.61
N ARG A 177 -11.02 20.31 19.76
CA ARG A 177 -10.94 19.64 21.05
C ARG A 177 -12.32 19.29 21.55
N HIS A 178 -12.42 18.31 22.44
CA HIS A 178 -13.67 18.08 23.14
C HIS A 178 -13.50 17.75 24.62
N ILE A 179 -14.60 17.86 25.36
CA ILE A 179 -14.75 17.35 26.72
C ILE A 179 -15.96 16.42 26.70
N LEU A 180 -15.73 15.12 26.90
CA LEU A 180 -16.80 14.12 26.97
C LEU A 180 -17.18 13.89 28.43
N VAL A 181 -18.46 13.94 28.76
CA VAL A 181 -19.01 13.63 30.08
C VAL A 181 -20.26 12.76 29.97
N LYS A 182 -20.67 12.15 31.09
CA LYS A 182 -21.76 11.17 31.08
C LYS A 182 -23.12 11.83 31.00
N THR A 183 -23.29 13.00 31.62
CA THR A 183 -24.58 13.66 31.79
C THR A 183 -24.61 15.06 31.18
N GLU A 184 -25.81 15.52 30.84
CA GLU A 184 -26.02 16.85 30.27
C GLU A 184 -25.66 17.95 31.27
N ASP A 185 -25.98 17.75 32.56
CA ASP A 185 -25.72 18.72 33.62
C ASP A 185 -24.22 18.96 33.84
N GLU A 186 -23.40 17.91 33.74
CA GLU A 186 -21.94 18.03 33.77
C GLU A 186 -21.43 18.90 32.62
N ALA A 187 -21.95 18.68 31.40
CA ALA A 187 -21.55 19.46 30.23
C ALA A 187 -21.98 20.93 30.36
N LYS A 188 -23.20 21.19 30.85
CA LYS A 188 -23.69 22.54 31.14
C LYS A 188 -22.82 23.25 32.18
N ALA A 189 -22.42 22.54 33.25
CA ALA A 189 -21.53 23.10 34.28
C ALA A 189 -20.14 23.46 33.73
N ILE A 190 -19.61 22.67 32.78
CA ILE A 190 -18.36 22.98 32.07
C ILE A 190 -18.54 24.22 31.19
N ILE A 191 -19.63 24.31 30.43
CA ILE A 191 -19.94 25.48 29.60
C ILE A 191 -20.01 26.77 30.44
N VAL A 192 -20.60 26.72 31.64
CA VAL A 192 -20.64 27.86 32.56
C VAL A 192 -19.23 28.28 32.99
N GLN A 193 -18.35 27.33 33.33
CA GLN A 193 -16.96 27.63 33.69
C GLN A 193 -16.18 28.22 32.52
N LEU A 194 -16.36 27.68 31.31
CA LEU A 194 -15.73 28.21 30.10
C LEU A 194 -16.20 29.64 29.79
N LYS A 195 -17.51 29.94 29.96
CA LYS A 195 -18.05 31.30 29.84
C LYS A 195 -17.45 32.26 30.87
N ALA A 196 -17.04 31.76 32.04
CA ALA A 196 -16.34 32.52 33.08
C ALA A 196 -14.82 32.65 32.84
N GLY A 197 -14.28 32.10 31.74
CA GLY A 197 -12.88 32.22 31.36
C GLY A 197 -11.98 31.08 31.86
N ALA A 198 -12.54 29.94 32.29
CA ALA A 198 -11.74 28.75 32.60
C ALA A 198 -11.02 28.21 31.35
N ASP A 199 -9.85 27.60 31.57
CA ASP A 199 -9.05 27.01 30.49
C ASP A 199 -9.67 25.69 30.00
N PHE A 200 -9.91 25.59 28.69
CA PHE A 200 -10.57 24.42 28.09
C PHE A 200 -9.71 23.16 28.22
N VAL A 201 -8.40 23.27 28.02
CA VAL A 201 -7.47 22.14 28.06
C VAL A 201 -7.43 21.56 29.47
N GLN A 202 -7.36 22.42 30.49
CA GLN A 202 -7.39 22.00 31.89
C GLN A 202 -8.71 21.32 32.26
N LEU A 203 -9.84 21.89 31.86
CA LEU A 203 -11.15 21.26 32.08
C LEU A 203 -11.27 19.91 31.35
N ALA A 204 -10.73 19.78 30.14
CA ALA A 204 -10.69 18.52 29.42
C ALA A 204 -9.88 17.46 30.19
N LYS A 205 -8.70 17.83 30.69
CA LYS A 205 -7.86 16.92 31.49
C LYS A 205 -8.54 16.48 32.79
N ASP A 206 -9.23 17.39 33.45
CA ASP A 206 -9.80 17.15 34.77
C ASP A 206 -11.17 16.46 34.73
N LYS A 207 -11.97 16.73 33.68
CA LYS A 207 -13.39 16.35 33.65
C LYS A 207 -13.76 15.38 32.53
N SER A 208 -12.97 15.29 31.47
CA SER A 208 -13.33 14.40 30.35
C SER A 208 -13.20 12.93 30.78
N ILE A 209 -14.19 12.13 30.41
CA ILE A 209 -14.17 10.67 30.58
C ILE A 209 -13.59 9.95 29.37
N GLU A 210 -13.19 10.69 28.31
CA GLU A 210 -12.51 10.10 27.15
C GLU A 210 -11.14 9.52 27.57
N PRO A 211 -10.84 8.26 27.19
CA PRO A 211 -9.52 7.69 27.40
C PRO A 211 -8.41 8.55 26.77
N GLY A 212 -7.39 8.91 27.56
CA GLY A 212 -6.26 9.72 27.10
C GLY A 212 -6.48 11.24 27.18
N ALA A 213 -7.68 11.72 27.51
CA ALA A 213 -7.95 13.16 27.63
C ALA A 213 -7.09 13.88 28.67
N LYS A 214 -6.66 13.17 29.73
CA LYS A 214 -5.72 13.69 30.75
C LYS A 214 -4.39 14.14 30.16
N ASP A 215 -3.94 13.51 29.09
CA ASP A 215 -2.68 13.81 28.44
C ASP A 215 -2.88 14.76 27.25
N SER A 216 -3.88 14.47 26.40
CA SER A 216 -4.15 15.25 25.17
C SER A 216 -4.83 16.60 25.42
N GLY A 217 -5.51 16.75 26.56
CA GLY A 217 -6.43 17.88 26.78
C GLY A 217 -7.57 17.90 25.77
N GLY A 218 -8.06 16.72 25.41
CA GLY A 218 -9.17 16.52 24.48
C GLY A 218 -8.85 16.82 23.01
N ASP A 219 -7.58 16.87 22.61
CA ASP A 219 -7.17 17.12 21.21
C ASP A 219 -7.61 15.96 20.30
N LEU A 220 -8.41 16.27 19.28
CA LEU A 220 -8.85 15.31 18.26
C LEU A 220 -8.02 15.43 16.97
N GLY A 221 -7.08 16.37 16.89
CA GLY A 221 -6.37 16.69 15.66
C GLY A 221 -7.29 17.29 14.60
N THR A 222 -6.88 17.18 13.34
CA THR A 222 -7.64 17.64 12.17
C THR A 222 -8.41 16.49 11.55
N PHE A 223 -9.70 16.68 11.29
CA PHE A 223 -10.54 15.68 10.65
C PHE A 223 -11.45 16.30 9.59
N THR A 224 -11.76 15.50 8.58
CA THR A 224 -12.73 15.85 7.54
C THR A 224 -14.12 15.39 7.95
N LYS A 225 -15.14 15.93 7.28
CA LYS A 225 -16.52 15.49 7.49
C LYS A 225 -16.69 13.99 7.21
N GLY A 226 -17.57 13.34 7.96
CA GLY A 226 -17.82 11.90 7.95
C GLY A 226 -16.84 11.06 8.79
N LYS A 227 -15.92 11.69 9.53
CA LYS A 227 -14.95 10.98 10.37
C LYS A 227 -15.39 10.83 11.83
N MET A 228 -16.28 11.69 12.31
CA MET A 228 -16.88 11.57 13.64
C MET A 228 -18.33 11.12 13.54
N VAL A 229 -18.94 10.79 14.69
CA VAL A 229 -20.37 10.48 14.75
C VAL A 229 -21.23 11.68 14.29
N PRO A 230 -22.38 11.46 13.64
CA PRO A 230 -23.10 12.50 12.90
C PRO A 230 -23.43 13.77 13.69
N GLU A 231 -23.81 13.63 14.96
CA GLU A 231 -24.15 14.74 15.85
C GLU A 231 -22.92 15.59 16.18
N PHE A 232 -21.78 14.95 16.42
CA PHE A 232 -20.51 15.63 16.69
C PHE A 232 -20.01 16.38 15.45
N ASP A 233 -19.99 15.71 14.30
CA ASP A 233 -19.59 16.30 13.03
C ASP A 233 -20.45 17.52 12.69
N THR A 234 -21.78 17.40 12.82
CA THR A 234 -22.69 18.51 12.53
C THR A 234 -22.39 19.71 13.43
N ALA A 235 -22.16 19.49 14.72
CA ALA A 235 -21.85 20.56 15.66
C ALA A 235 -20.47 21.19 15.39
N ALA A 236 -19.43 20.38 15.18
CA ALA A 236 -18.07 20.85 14.97
C ALA A 236 -17.95 21.69 13.69
N PHE A 237 -18.54 21.26 12.58
CA PHE A 237 -18.47 21.99 11.30
C PHE A 237 -19.37 23.24 11.25
N ALA A 238 -20.40 23.34 12.09
CA ALA A 238 -21.25 24.53 12.19
C ALA A 238 -20.67 25.61 13.13
N GLN A 239 -19.68 25.25 13.95
CA GLN A 239 -19.17 26.10 15.01
C GLN A 239 -18.08 27.05 14.52
N LYS A 240 -18.09 28.28 15.07
CA LYS A 240 -17.09 29.29 14.74
C LYS A 240 -15.72 28.93 15.31
N VAL A 241 -14.68 29.13 14.50
CA VAL A 241 -13.28 28.99 14.94
C VAL A 241 -13.00 29.86 16.19
N GLY A 242 -12.31 29.27 17.15
CA GLY A 242 -11.96 29.86 18.44
C GLY A 242 -13.09 29.86 19.48
N THR A 243 -14.23 29.25 19.18
CA THR A 243 -15.37 29.17 20.11
C THR A 243 -15.62 27.74 20.56
N PHE A 244 -16.26 27.58 21.71
CA PHE A 244 -16.77 26.30 22.20
C PHE A 244 -18.30 26.20 22.03
N SER A 245 -18.85 24.98 22.03
CA SER A 245 -20.28 24.73 21.89
C SER A 245 -21.03 25.31 23.09
N LEU A 246 -22.04 26.15 22.82
CA LEU A 246 -22.80 26.82 23.88
C LEU A 246 -23.86 25.93 24.51
N GLU A 247 -24.18 24.82 23.86
CA GLU A 247 -25.05 23.75 24.34
C GLU A 247 -24.28 22.41 24.32
N PRO A 248 -24.60 21.46 25.22
CA PRO A 248 -24.06 20.10 25.16
C PRO A 248 -24.44 19.39 23.86
N VAL A 249 -23.46 18.74 23.22
CA VAL A 249 -23.69 17.92 22.02
C VAL A 249 -23.88 16.47 22.45
N LYS A 250 -25.09 15.93 22.31
CA LYS A 250 -25.40 14.53 22.65
C LYS A 250 -24.92 13.58 21.55
N THR A 251 -24.24 12.50 21.94
CA THR A 251 -23.92 11.35 21.08
C THR A 251 -24.23 10.05 21.82
N GLU A 252 -24.00 8.90 21.17
CA GLU A 252 -24.04 7.59 21.80
C GLU A 252 -23.03 7.43 22.96
N PHE A 253 -21.92 8.19 22.95
CA PHE A 253 -20.87 8.10 23.97
C PHE A 253 -21.14 8.94 25.22
N GLY A 254 -22.04 9.92 25.15
CA GLY A 254 -22.31 10.83 26.26
C GLY A 254 -22.70 12.22 25.77
N TYR A 255 -22.22 13.24 26.47
CA TYR A 255 -22.40 14.65 26.13
C TYR A 255 -21.04 15.30 25.93
N HIS A 256 -20.90 16.05 24.85
CA HIS A 256 -19.66 16.71 24.49
C HIS A 256 -19.79 18.23 24.62
N VAL A 257 -18.71 18.86 25.07
CA VAL A 257 -18.45 20.28 24.83
C VAL A 257 -17.32 20.34 23.81
N ILE A 258 -17.55 20.99 22.66
CA ILE A 258 -16.61 20.99 21.52
C ILE A 258 -15.96 22.35 21.42
N LEU A 259 -14.65 22.44 21.20
CA LEU A 259 -13.93 23.67 20.85
C LEU A 259 -13.33 23.51 19.46
N VAL A 260 -13.66 24.40 18.52
CA VAL A 260 -13.06 24.39 17.18
C VAL A 260 -11.88 25.34 17.17
N GLU A 261 -10.68 24.82 16.94
CA GLU A 261 -9.43 25.59 16.91
C GLU A 261 -9.09 26.11 15.51
N ALA A 262 -9.47 25.37 14.46
CA ALA A 262 -9.27 25.76 13.07
C ALA A 262 -10.36 25.16 12.18
N HIS A 263 -10.67 25.84 11.08
CA HIS A 263 -11.59 25.37 10.05
C HIS A 263 -10.97 25.70 8.70
N ASN A 264 -10.61 24.65 7.96
CA ASN A 264 -10.09 24.76 6.62
C ASN A 264 -11.24 24.50 5.64
N PRO A 265 -11.64 25.49 4.82
CA PRO A 265 -12.72 25.30 3.86
C PRO A 265 -12.31 24.28 2.79
N ALA A 266 -13.31 23.69 2.14
CA ALA A 266 -13.06 22.89 0.95
C ALA A 266 -12.44 23.77 -0.14
N VAL A 267 -11.39 23.26 -0.78
CA VAL A 267 -10.77 23.88 -1.95
C VAL A 267 -11.04 22.98 -3.15
N ALA A 268 -11.84 23.47 -4.08
CA ALA A 268 -12.07 22.76 -5.33
C ALA A 268 -10.75 22.64 -6.11
N PRO A 269 -10.50 21.50 -6.77
CA PRO A 269 -9.30 21.36 -7.57
C PRO A 269 -9.34 22.27 -8.80
N ASP A 270 -8.22 22.92 -9.04
CA ASP A 270 -7.97 23.80 -10.18
C ASP A 270 -7.23 23.00 -11.27
N TYR A 271 -7.96 22.58 -12.30
CA TYR A 271 -7.41 21.73 -13.36
C TYR A 271 -6.20 22.39 -14.05
N GLU A 272 -6.25 23.71 -14.30
CA GLU A 272 -5.18 24.41 -15.01
C GLU A 272 -3.87 24.39 -14.22
N LYS A 273 -3.94 24.49 -12.89
CA LYS A 273 -2.76 24.39 -12.01
C LYS A 273 -2.28 22.96 -11.82
N LEU A 274 -3.15 21.97 -12.05
CA LEU A 274 -2.88 20.57 -11.80
C LEU A 274 -2.62 19.78 -13.09
N LYS A 275 -2.69 20.42 -14.26
CA LYS A 275 -2.70 19.74 -15.57
C LYS A 275 -1.55 18.74 -15.73
N ASP A 276 -0.33 19.13 -15.35
CA ASP A 276 0.86 18.26 -15.47
C ASP A 276 0.78 17.04 -14.54
N ARG A 277 0.36 17.25 -13.29
CA ARG A 277 0.15 16.15 -12.32
C ARG A 277 -0.95 15.20 -12.80
N VAL A 278 -2.08 15.75 -13.24
CA VAL A 278 -3.20 14.94 -13.76
C VAL A 278 -2.76 14.15 -15.00
N LYS A 279 -1.95 14.74 -15.88
CA LYS A 279 -1.43 14.05 -17.05
C LYS A 279 -0.55 12.86 -16.67
N GLU A 280 0.32 13.03 -15.68
CA GLU A 280 1.14 11.94 -15.13
C GLU A 280 0.30 10.85 -14.48
N ASP A 281 -0.67 11.22 -13.63
CA ASP A 281 -1.57 10.29 -12.97
C ASP A 281 -2.43 9.50 -13.98
N ALA A 282 -2.95 10.18 -15.01
CA ALA A 282 -3.73 9.56 -16.08
C ALA A 282 -2.87 8.61 -16.92
N LEU A 283 -1.62 8.97 -17.20
CA LEU A 283 -0.66 8.12 -17.91
C LEU A 283 -0.36 6.85 -17.10
N ASN A 284 -0.05 6.99 -15.81
CA ASN A 284 0.21 5.86 -14.93
C ASN A 284 -1.03 4.97 -14.79
N SER A 285 -2.21 5.55 -14.61
CA SER A 285 -3.47 4.79 -14.54
C SER A 285 -3.77 4.00 -15.82
N ALA A 286 -3.48 4.57 -17.00
CA ALA A 286 -3.64 3.86 -18.27
C ALA A 286 -2.66 2.68 -18.40
N LYS A 287 -1.40 2.88 -17.99
CA LYS A 287 -0.39 1.81 -17.95
C LYS A 287 -0.79 0.70 -16.99
N ASP A 288 -1.22 1.05 -15.78
CA ASP A 288 -1.67 0.10 -14.77
C ASP A 288 -2.88 -0.70 -15.25
N THR A 289 -3.85 -0.05 -15.88
CA THR A 289 -5.03 -0.72 -16.45
C THR A 289 -4.64 -1.71 -17.55
N LYS A 290 -3.72 -1.33 -18.43
CA LYS A 290 -3.22 -2.22 -19.48
C LYS A 290 -2.48 -3.41 -18.89
N PHE A 291 -1.58 -3.17 -17.94
CA PHE A 291 -0.81 -4.23 -17.28
C PHE A 291 -1.71 -5.18 -16.49
N GLN A 292 -2.70 -4.65 -15.76
CA GLN A 292 -3.68 -5.47 -15.04
C GLN A 292 -4.43 -6.39 -15.99
N THR A 293 -4.88 -5.88 -17.14
CA THR A 293 -5.58 -6.68 -18.17
C THR A 293 -4.68 -7.80 -18.71
N TYR A 294 -3.43 -7.47 -19.03
CA TYR A 294 -2.42 -8.44 -19.47
C TYR A 294 -2.18 -9.52 -18.41
N PHE A 295 -2.02 -9.10 -17.14
CA PHE A 295 -1.74 -10.01 -16.04
C PHE A 295 -2.91 -10.93 -15.69
N ASP A 296 -4.15 -10.41 -15.75
CA ASP A 296 -5.36 -11.21 -15.56
C ASP A 296 -5.51 -12.28 -16.64
N ASP A 297 -5.19 -11.96 -17.89
CA ASP A 297 -5.17 -12.93 -18.99
C ASP A 297 -4.07 -14.00 -18.79
N LEU A 298 -2.89 -13.59 -18.33
CA LEU A 298 -1.81 -14.51 -17.98
C LEU A 298 -2.24 -15.49 -16.88
N ARG A 299 -2.90 -14.99 -15.82
CA ARG A 299 -3.45 -15.84 -14.75
C ARG A 299 -4.51 -16.81 -15.26
N LYS A 300 -5.46 -16.35 -16.09
CA LYS A 300 -6.52 -17.19 -16.67
C LYS A 300 -5.98 -18.32 -17.54
N LYS A 301 -4.89 -18.07 -18.26
CA LYS A 301 -4.24 -19.06 -19.15
C LYS A 301 -3.31 -20.02 -18.40
N ALA A 302 -2.93 -19.69 -17.17
CA ALA A 302 -2.00 -20.49 -16.38
C ALA A 302 -2.59 -21.87 -16.07
N LYS A 303 -1.78 -22.91 -16.25
CA LYS A 303 -2.10 -24.27 -15.79
C LYS A 303 -1.35 -24.54 -14.49
N THR A 304 -2.09 -24.76 -13.41
CA THR A 304 -1.53 -25.04 -12.08
C THR A 304 -1.77 -26.48 -11.66
N GLU A 305 -0.74 -27.17 -11.21
CA GLU A 305 -0.82 -28.50 -10.57
C GLU A 305 -0.32 -28.39 -9.13
N TYR A 306 -1.12 -28.81 -8.15
CA TYR A 306 -0.78 -28.73 -6.73
C TYR A 306 -0.35 -30.08 -6.18
N ALA A 307 0.75 -30.11 -5.43
CA ALA A 307 1.12 -31.28 -4.65
C ALA A 307 0.15 -31.46 -3.48
N LYS A 308 0.02 -32.70 -3.00
CA LYS A 308 -0.84 -33.02 -1.86
C LYS A 308 -0.43 -32.19 -0.63
N GLY A 309 -1.36 -31.40 -0.08
CA GLY A 309 -1.15 -30.56 1.11
C GLY A 309 -0.72 -29.11 0.79
N TYR A 310 -0.62 -28.75 -0.49
CA TYR A 310 -0.26 -27.40 -0.96
C TYR A 310 -1.39 -26.75 -1.76
N GLN A 311 -2.61 -27.26 -1.68
CA GLN A 311 -3.78 -26.61 -2.26
C GLN A 311 -4.10 -25.31 -1.51
N PRO A 312 -4.59 -24.26 -2.20
CA PRO A 312 -5.15 -23.08 -1.55
C PRO A 312 -6.30 -23.48 -0.60
N ALA A 313 -6.47 -22.71 0.47
CA ALA A 313 -7.62 -22.83 1.35
C ALA A 313 -8.91 -22.50 0.57
N SER A 314 -9.94 -23.33 0.76
CA SER A 314 -11.29 -23.13 0.22
C SER A 314 -12.08 -22.08 0.98
#